data_AF-A0A6M4A0C7-F1
#
_entry.id   AF-A0A6M4A0C7-F1
#
_cell.length_a   1.000
_cell.length_b   1.000
_cell.length_c   1.000
_cell.angle_alpha   90.00
_cell.angle_beta   90.00
_cell.angle_gamma   90.00
#
_symmetry.space_group_name_H-M   'P 1'
#
loop_
_entity.id
_entity.type
_entity.pdbx_description
1 polymer ?
#
loop_
_entity_poly.entity_id
_entity_poly.type
_entity_poly.pdbx_seq_one_letter_code
_entity_poly.pdbx_strand_id
1 'polypeptide(L)'
;MIKITVVSYNNETPSLPNGALFGPEHGTIGRSEDNFLVLPDPKHYVSRAQAKVWSNGTRHHLINLSQANPIIINGQEIEAEREYDIHAGDQIKIGLYQLRVDAVAGTSGDLPPTAATPSLAKTSPTPAATEVPVNAATLSSTAEAARPADSAELLQAFLKGAGLPDLNLSSGLTPELMETMGKLVATSVQGTMDLIAQRALVKREVNADVTLVVLRKNNPLKFFPDSQTVLTQMLRKKMPGFMTPDEAMDDAFQDLRAHQLAVVAGMKAAMDALMKKFQPALFEKRLSPPTLLDHLNPARRKAAMWEHFSRLFDSISLESKDEFQTLFGKDFLTAYEKEIERIKYTAHTEHTKQAS
;
A
#
# COMPACT_ATOMS: atom_id res chain seq x y z
N MET A 1 -4.39 -20.35 -1.42
CA MET A 1 -4.20 -19.14 -0.60
C MET A 1 -3.81 -19.57 0.80
N ILE A 2 -3.03 -18.76 1.49
CA ILE A 2 -2.70 -18.95 2.91
C ILE A 2 -2.73 -17.62 3.64
N LYS A 3 -3.14 -17.61 4.90
CA LYS A 3 -3.17 -16.40 5.71
C LYS A 3 -1.97 -16.42 6.64
N ILE A 4 -1.22 -15.33 6.72
CA ILE A 4 -0.16 -15.16 7.72
C ILE A 4 -0.57 -14.02 8.64
N THR A 5 -0.63 -14.30 9.94
CA THR A 5 -1.11 -13.36 10.97
C THR A 5 -0.02 -13.12 12.00
N VAL A 6 0.16 -11.88 12.45
CA VAL A 6 1.00 -11.52 13.59
C VAL A 6 0.33 -11.98 14.88
N VAL A 7 1.04 -12.82 15.64
CA VAL A 7 0.63 -13.33 16.96
C VAL A 7 1.16 -12.42 18.07
N SER A 8 2.42 -11.99 17.97
CA SER A 8 3.05 -11.10 18.94
C SER A 8 4.16 -10.26 18.33
N TYR A 9 4.42 -9.10 18.92
CA TYR A 9 5.66 -8.34 18.75
C TYR A 9 6.29 -8.18 20.13
N ASN A 10 7.57 -8.56 20.27
CA ASN A 10 8.28 -8.47 21.55
C ASN A 10 7.52 -9.15 22.72
N ASN A 11 6.95 -10.33 22.45
CA ASN A 11 6.10 -11.12 23.38
C ASN A 11 4.79 -10.46 23.83
N GLU A 12 4.40 -9.34 23.23
CA GLU A 12 3.11 -8.70 23.45
C GLU A 12 2.17 -8.98 22.28
N THR A 13 0.94 -9.39 22.57
CA THR A 13 -0.10 -9.54 21.55
C THR A 13 -0.45 -8.15 21.00
N PRO A 14 -0.46 -7.95 19.67
CA PRO A 14 -0.81 -6.67 19.09
C PRO A 14 -2.25 -6.31 19.48
N SER A 15 -2.50 -5.04 19.82
CA SER A 15 -3.83 -4.54 20.15
C SER A 15 -4.84 -4.65 18.99
N LEU A 16 -4.33 -4.77 17.75
CA LEU A 16 -5.11 -4.96 16.53
C LEU A 16 -4.58 -6.16 15.74
N PRO A 17 -5.46 -6.98 15.14
CA PRO A 17 -5.05 -8.05 14.25
C PRO A 17 -4.26 -7.50 13.06
N ASN A 18 -3.03 -7.98 12.85
CA ASN A 18 -2.22 -7.69 11.67
C ASN A 18 -1.98 -8.99 10.90
N GLY A 19 -2.25 -9.02 9.59
CA GLY A 19 -2.05 -10.20 8.77
C GLY A 19 -2.50 -10.00 7.34
N ALA A 20 -2.04 -10.88 6.45
CA ALA A 20 -2.30 -10.81 5.02
C ALA A 20 -2.64 -12.19 4.43
N LEU A 21 -3.39 -12.20 3.33
CA LEU A 21 -3.75 -13.40 2.56
C LEU A 21 -2.87 -13.51 1.32
N PHE A 22 -2.00 -14.51 1.30
CA PHE A 22 -1.06 -14.77 0.21
C PHE A 22 -1.70 -15.73 -0.81
N GLY A 23 -1.78 -15.28 -2.06
CA GLY A 23 -2.29 -16.04 -3.21
C GLY A 23 -1.17 -16.51 -4.15
N PRO A 24 -1.47 -16.82 -5.41
CA PRO A 24 -0.46 -17.27 -6.38
C PRO A 24 0.56 -16.17 -6.71
N GLU A 25 0.17 -14.90 -6.54
CA GLU A 25 1.06 -13.76 -6.64
C GLU A 25 2.08 -13.73 -5.49
N HIS A 26 3.33 -13.39 -5.81
CA HIS A 26 4.39 -13.27 -4.82
C HIS A 26 4.19 -12.03 -3.94
N GLY A 27 3.76 -12.23 -2.70
CA GLY A 27 3.65 -11.19 -1.67
C GLY A 27 4.92 -11.08 -0.83
N THR A 28 5.30 -9.88 -0.42
CA THR A 28 6.48 -9.65 0.44
C THR A 28 6.11 -9.36 1.88
N ILE A 29 7.02 -9.68 2.80
CA ILE A 29 6.93 -9.35 4.23
C ILE A 29 8.17 -8.54 4.60
N GLY A 30 8.03 -7.42 5.30
CA GLY A 30 9.19 -6.58 5.66
C GLY A 30 8.80 -5.29 6.35
N ARG A 31 9.80 -4.48 6.74
CA ARG A 31 9.55 -3.22 7.48
C ARG A 31 9.12 -2.05 6.61
N SER A 32 9.40 -2.10 5.31
CA SER A 32 9.01 -1.04 4.39
C SER A 32 7.51 -1.11 4.10
N GLU A 33 6.88 0.05 3.87
CA GLU A 33 5.44 0.17 3.64
C GLU A 33 4.96 -0.43 2.30
N ASP A 34 5.89 -0.75 1.41
CA ASP A 34 5.64 -1.41 0.12
C ASP A 34 5.45 -2.93 0.24
N ASN A 35 5.67 -3.52 1.43
CA ASN A 35 5.46 -4.95 1.64
C ASN A 35 3.98 -5.31 1.74
N PHE A 36 3.66 -6.51 1.25
CA PHE A 36 2.30 -7.06 1.33
C PHE A 36 1.85 -7.34 2.76
N LEU A 37 2.76 -7.75 3.64
CA LEU A 37 2.60 -7.73 5.09
C LEU A 37 3.68 -6.85 5.71
N VAL A 38 3.29 -5.66 6.13
CA VAL A 38 4.21 -4.70 6.78
C VAL A 38 4.42 -5.07 8.24
N LEU A 39 5.69 -5.13 8.64
CA LEU A 39 6.16 -5.37 10.00
C LEU A 39 6.96 -4.15 10.50
N PRO A 40 6.29 -3.10 11.04
CA PRO A 40 6.93 -1.85 11.42
C PRO A 40 8.00 -2.04 12.50
N ASP A 41 9.27 -1.83 12.13
CA ASP A 41 10.38 -2.13 13.02
C ASP A 41 11.40 -0.97 13.09
N PRO A 42 11.15 0.02 13.97
CA PRO A 42 12.01 1.20 14.13
C PRO A 42 13.39 0.85 14.69
N LYS A 43 13.56 -0.36 15.24
CA LYS A 43 14.84 -0.86 15.75
C LYS A 43 15.64 -1.67 14.71
N HIS A 44 15.11 -1.85 13.50
CA HIS A 44 15.78 -2.43 12.34
C HIS A 44 16.28 -3.89 12.47
N TYR A 45 15.64 -4.68 13.32
CA TYR A 45 15.67 -6.15 13.33
C TYR A 45 14.99 -6.82 12.12
N VAL A 46 14.19 -6.09 11.35
CA VAL A 46 13.51 -6.56 10.13
C VAL A 46 14.03 -5.80 8.92
N SER A 47 14.36 -6.51 7.84
CA SER A 47 14.83 -5.90 6.60
C SER A 47 13.69 -5.18 5.87
N ARG A 48 14.06 -4.23 4.98
CA ARG A 48 13.10 -3.48 4.16
C ARG A 48 12.14 -4.42 3.43
N ALA A 49 12.66 -5.40 2.70
CA ALA A 49 11.95 -6.60 2.27
C ALA A 49 12.67 -7.80 2.89
N GLN A 50 11.96 -8.58 3.71
CA GLN A 50 12.54 -9.65 4.53
C GLN A 50 12.18 -11.03 4.00
N ALA A 51 10.92 -11.24 3.61
CA ALA A 51 10.46 -12.51 3.06
C ALA A 51 9.66 -12.30 1.78
N LYS A 52 9.63 -13.32 0.93
CA LYS A 52 8.70 -13.46 -0.19
C LYS A 52 7.87 -14.72 0.01
N VAL A 53 6.56 -14.63 -0.18
CA VAL A 53 5.58 -15.69 0.11
C VAL A 53 4.57 -15.79 -1.01
N TRP A 54 4.22 -17.01 -1.41
CA TRP A 54 3.16 -17.27 -2.39
C TRP A 54 2.51 -18.63 -2.15
N SER A 55 1.34 -18.83 -2.74
CA SER A 55 0.52 -20.03 -2.60
C SER A 55 -0.26 -20.32 -3.87
N ASN A 56 -0.10 -21.53 -4.41
CA ASN A 56 -0.92 -22.03 -5.52
C ASN A 56 -2.24 -22.69 -5.06
N GLY A 57 -2.53 -22.67 -3.76
CA GLY A 57 -3.68 -23.35 -3.16
C GLY A 57 -3.35 -24.67 -2.46
N THR A 58 -2.39 -25.42 -2.99
CA THR A 58 -2.00 -26.75 -2.48
C THR A 58 -0.63 -26.76 -1.82
N ARG A 59 0.28 -25.92 -2.32
CA ARG A 59 1.60 -25.65 -1.75
C ARG A 59 1.73 -24.17 -1.44
N HIS A 60 2.54 -23.89 -0.43
CA HIS A 60 2.79 -22.56 0.07
C HIS A 60 4.27 -22.45 0.33
N HIS A 61 4.87 -21.37 -0.15
CA HIS A 61 6.31 -21.24 -0.18
C HIS A 61 6.73 -19.93 0.49
N LEU A 62 7.90 -19.95 1.10
CA LEU A 62 8.56 -18.79 1.69
C LEU A 62 10.04 -18.79 1.31
N ILE A 63 10.55 -17.62 0.94
CA ILE A 63 11.99 -17.36 0.76
C ILE A 63 12.40 -16.24 1.72
N ASN A 64 13.49 -16.42 2.46
CA ASN A 64 14.15 -15.32 3.16
C ASN A 64 14.98 -14.49 2.17
N LEU A 65 14.66 -13.21 2.02
CA LEU A 65 15.36 -12.29 1.12
C LEU A 65 16.56 -11.58 1.78
N SER A 66 16.71 -11.71 3.10
CA SER A 66 17.77 -11.04 3.85
C SER A 66 18.90 -11.98 4.19
N GLN A 67 20.13 -11.56 3.85
CA GLN A 67 21.35 -12.23 4.31
C GLN A 67 21.78 -11.79 5.72
N ALA A 68 21.22 -10.69 6.23
CA ALA A 68 21.61 -10.09 7.51
C ALA A 68 20.70 -10.49 8.67
N ASN A 69 19.40 -10.66 8.40
CA ASN A 69 18.39 -10.94 9.42
C ASN A 69 17.77 -12.32 9.15
N PRO A 70 17.78 -13.25 10.12
CA PRO A 70 17.27 -14.60 9.93
C PRO A 70 15.72 -14.65 9.95
N ILE A 71 15.19 -15.69 9.32
CA ILE A 71 13.80 -16.14 9.51
C ILE A 71 13.86 -17.52 10.16
N ILE A 72 13.01 -17.76 11.15
CA ILE A 72 12.94 -19.02 11.88
C ILE A 72 11.53 -19.59 11.72
N ILE A 73 11.41 -20.82 11.22
CA ILE A 73 10.14 -21.55 11.06
C ILE A 73 10.11 -22.70 12.07
N ASN A 74 9.13 -22.71 12.96
CA ASN A 74 8.97 -23.73 14.01
C ASN A 74 10.24 -23.96 14.86
N GLY A 75 11.04 -22.91 15.07
CA GLY A 75 12.30 -22.97 15.81
C GLY A 75 13.55 -23.29 14.98
N GLN A 76 13.39 -23.62 13.70
CA GLN A 76 14.50 -23.85 12.77
C GLN A 76 14.77 -22.62 11.91
N GLU A 77 15.99 -22.11 11.95
CA GLU A 77 16.43 -21.05 11.05
C GLU A 77 16.50 -21.55 9.60
N ILE A 78 16.04 -20.73 8.66
CA ILE A 78 16.06 -21.03 7.23
C ILE A 78 17.15 -20.24 6.51
N GLU A 79 17.75 -20.86 5.49
CA GLU A 79 18.78 -20.24 4.66
C GLU A 79 18.20 -19.09 3.81
N ALA A 80 18.99 -18.04 3.62
CA ALA A 80 18.63 -16.95 2.71
C ALA A 80 18.58 -17.46 1.24
N GLU A 81 17.70 -16.86 0.45
CA GLU A 81 17.54 -17.10 -1.00
C GLU A 81 17.12 -18.53 -1.39
N ARG A 82 16.84 -19.39 -0.41
CA ARG A 82 16.31 -20.74 -0.61
C ARG A 82 14.81 -20.78 -0.34
N GLU A 83 14.11 -21.62 -1.11
CA GLU A 83 12.68 -21.85 -0.99
C GLU A 83 12.37 -22.92 0.07
N TYR A 84 11.42 -22.61 0.94
CA TYR A 84 10.93 -23.49 2.00
C TYR A 84 9.41 -23.61 1.91
N ASP A 85 8.89 -24.82 2.11
CA ASP A 85 7.47 -25.07 2.23
C ASP A 85 6.95 -24.63 3.61
N ILE A 86 5.81 -23.94 3.62
CA ILE A 86 5.09 -23.58 4.85
C ILE A 86 3.69 -24.20 4.84
N HIS A 87 3.20 -24.55 6.03
CA HIS A 87 1.94 -25.24 6.22
C HIS A 87 1.06 -24.50 7.24
N ALA A 88 -0.24 -24.72 7.16
CA ALA A 88 -1.15 -24.21 8.19
C ALA A 88 -0.76 -24.78 9.57
N GLY A 89 -0.67 -23.90 10.56
CA GLY A 89 -0.18 -24.19 11.90
C GLY A 89 1.27 -23.75 12.13
N ASP A 90 2.05 -23.51 11.08
CA ASP A 90 3.45 -23.10 11.22
C ASP A 90 3.59 -21.76 11.94
N GLN A 91 4.64 -21.67 12.76
CA GLN A 91 5.04 -20.46 13.44
C GLN A 91 6.31 -19.89 12.79
N ILE A 92 6.22 -18.65 12.36
CA ILE A 92 7.34 -17.95 11.70
C ILE A 92 7.80 -16.81 12.62
N LYS A 93 9.09 -16.76 12.92
CA LYS A 93 9.70 -15.67 13.67
C LYS A 93 10.58 -14.83 12.75
N ILE A 94 10.36 -13.51 12.80
CA ILE A 94 11.08 -12.51 12.02
C ILE A 94 11.44 -11.36 12.97
N GLY A 95 12.71 -11.22 13.33
CA GLY A 95 13.14 -10.28 14.37
C GLY A 95 12.40 -10.53 15.69
N LEU A 96 11.66 -9.52 16.16
CA LEU A 96 10.84 -9.60 17.39
C LEU A 96 9.38 -10.05 17.13
N TYR A 97 9.01 -10.31 15.87
CA TYR A 97 7.67 -10.76 15.52
C TYR A 97 7.54 -12.27 15.59
N GLN A 98 6.43 -12.73 16.17
CA GLN A 98 5.92 -14.09 16.02
C GLN A 98 4.69 -14.04 15.12
N LEU A 99 4.72 -14.83 14.04
CA LEU A 99 3.67 -14.95 13.05
C LEU A 99 3.13 -16.38 13.07
N ARG A 100 1.87 -16.55 12.67
CA ARG A 100 1.25 -17.86 12.47
C ARG A 100 0.68 -17.96 11.07
N VAL A 101 0.88 -19.11 10.47
CA VAL A 101 0.32 -19.49 9.19
C VAL A 101 -1.03 -20.17 9.42
N ASP A 102 -2.10 -19.61 8.89
CA ASP A 102 -3.47 -20.12 9.03
C ASP A 102 -3.98 -20.62 7.66
N ALA A 103 -4.64 -21.78 7.65
CA ALA A 103 -5.36 -22.25 6.47
C ALA A 103 -6.49 -21.28 6.13
N VAL A 104 -6.64 -21.01 4.84
CA VAL A 104 -7.80 -20.28 4.33
C VAL A 104 -8.77 -21.33 3.83
N ALA A 105 -9.91 -21.46 4.52
CA ALA A 105 -10.98 -22.36 4.09
C ALA A 105 -11.57 -21.87 2.75
N GLY A 106 -10.92 -22.23 1.66
CA GLY A 106 -11.55 -22.33 0.35
C GLY A 106 -12.20 -23.71 0.28
N THR A 107 -13.46 -23.76 -0.16
CA THR A 107 -14.19 -24.98 -0.53
C THR A 107 -13.31 -25.93 -1.33
N SER A 108 -12.65 -26.85 -0.64
CA SER A 108 -12.04 -28.02 -1.23
C SER A 108 -13.16 -29.03 -1.46
N GLY A 109 -13.60 -29.13 -2.72
CA GLY A 109 -14.00 -30.43 -3.23
C GLY A 109 -12.80 -31.35 -3.05
N ASP A 110 -12.91 -32.20 -2.05
CA ASP A 110 -11.92 -33.19 -1.65
C ASP A 110 -11.73 -34.21 -2.77
N LEU A 111 -10.49 -34.39 -3.24
CA LEU A 111 -9.94 -35.67 -3.70
C LEU A 111 -8.40 -35.57 -3.70
N PRO A 112 -7.71 -36.51 -3.04
CA PRO A 112 -6.77 -37.37 -3.79
C PRO A 112 -6.69 -38.81 -3.22
N PRO A 113 -5.91 -39.76 -3.80
CA PRO A 113 -5.30 -39.84 -5.15
C PRO A 113 -5.59 -41.16 -5.90
N THR A 114 -5.35 -41.16 -7.21
CA THR A 114 -5.21 -42.37 -8.04
C THR A 114 -3.78 -42.91 -7.99
N ALA A 115 -3.61 -44.18 -7.62
CA ALA A 115 -2.50 -45.05 -8.03
C ALA A 115 -3.01 -46.50 -8.13
N ALA A 116 -2.46 -47.25 -9.10
CA ALA A 116 -3.04 -48.45 -9.72
C ALA A 116 -2.85 -49.80 -8.96
N THR A 117 -3.87 -50.69 -9.12
CA THR A 117 -4.01 -52.18 -9.20
C THR A 117 -2.86 -53.16 -8.78
N PRO A 118 -3.09 -54.49 -8.50
CA PRO A 118 -4.31 -55.32 -8.70
C PRO A 118 -4.69 -56.38 -7.61
N SER A 119 -5.94 -56.88 -7.74
CA SER A 119 -6.48 -58.25 -7.52
C SER A 119 -6.12 -59.06 -6.24
N LEU A 120 -7.15 -59.45 -5.47
CA LEU A 120 -7.54 -60.86 -5.24
C LEU A 120 -8.88 -60.94 -4.48
N ALA A 121 -9.67 -61.95 -4.83
CA ALA A 121 -11.07 -62.18 -4.46
C ALA A 121 -11.32 -62.53 -2.98
N LYS A 122 -12.50 -62.17 -2.44
CA LYS A 122 -13.60 -63.09 -2.07
C LYS A 122 -14.68 -62.41 -1.19
N THR A 123 -15.92 -62.75 -1.55
CA THR A 123 -17.13 -62.96 -0.71
C THR A 123 -17.76 -61.78 0.05
N SER A 124 -18.98 -61.45 -0.38
CA SER A 124 -20.06 -60.81 0.38
C SER A 124 -20.35 -61.53 1.71
N PRO A 125 -20.97 -60.84 2.70
CA PRO A 125 -22.44 -60.76 2.69
C PRO A 125 -23.02 -59.39 3.10
N THR A 126 -24.22 -59.14 2.57
CA THR A 126 -25.22 -58.15 2.97
C THR A 126 -25.53 -58.19 4.48
N PRO A 127 -25.80 -57.03 5.09
CA PRO A 127 -27.09 -56.91 5.79
C PRO A 127 -27.83 -55.58 5.55
N ALA A 128 -29.12 -55.75 5.26
CA ALA A 128 -30.28 -55.00 5.72
C ALA A 128 -30.23 -53.45 5.77
N ALA A 129 -31.06 -52.87 4.90
CA ALA A 129 -31.57 -51.52 4.99
C ALA A 129 -32.24 -51.24 6.34
N THR A 130 -31.98 -50.06 6.88
CA THR A 130 -32.89 -49.35 7.79
C THR A 130 -32.99 -47.93 7.26
N GLU A 131 -34.08 -47.65 6.55
CA GLU A 131 -34.47 -46.31 6.17
C GLU A 131 -34.99 -45.57 7.41
N VAL A 132 -34.33 -44.48 7.78
CA VAL A 132 -34.87 -43.47 8.70
C VAL A 132 -35.28 -42.25 7.86
N PRO A 133 -36.53 -41.76 8.00
CA PRO A 133 -37.00 -40.64 7.20
C PRO A 133 -36.45 -39.35 7.79
N VAL A 134 -35.49 -38.71 7.10
CA VAL A 134 -35.08 -37.34 7.42
C VAL A 134 -36.00 -36.38 6.68
N ASN A 135 -36.92 -35.84 7.47
CA ASN A 135 -37.80 -34.73 7.16
C ASN A 135 -37.02 -33.60 6.46
N ALA A 136 -37.34 -33.37 5.17
CA ALA A 136 -36.85 -32.22 4.41
C ALA A 136 -37.58 -30.96 4.89
N ALA A 137 -37.16 -30.44 6.05
CA ALA A 137 -37.51 -29.11 6.49
C ALA A 137 -36.69 -28.10 5.69
N THR A 138 -37.39 -27.51 4.74
CA THR A 138 -37.08 -26.35 3.91
C THR A 138 -36.34 -25.27 4.69
N LEU A 139 -35.03 -25.15 4.48
CA LEU A 139 -34.35 -23.86 4.53
C LEU A 139 -34.16 -23.39 3.10
N SER A 140 -35.26 -22.89 2.52
CA SER A 140 -35.20 -22.01 1.36
C SER A 140 -34.51 -20.71 1.78
N SER A 141 -33.18 -20.72 1.83
CA SER A 141 -32.42 -19.51 1.54
C SER A 141 -32.48 -19.35 0.04
N THR A 142 -33.52 -18.67 -0.45
CA THR A 142 -33.50 -18.04 -1.76
C THR A 142 -32.34 -17.05 -1.77
N ALA A 143 -31.14 -17.52 -2.09
CA ALA A 143 -30.21 -16.72 -2.83
C ALA A 143 -30.95 -16.37 -4.11
N GLU A 144 -31.56 -15.20 -4.12
CA GLU A 144 -32.20 -14.64 -5.30
C GLU A 144 -31.12 -14.55 -6.38
N ALA A 145 -31.08 -15.57 -7.24
CA ALA A 145 -30.30 -15.54 -8.45
C ALA A 145 -30.77 -14.30 -9.20
N ALA A 146 -29.87 -13.33 -9.37
CA ALA A 146 -30.14 -12.09 -10.08
C ALA A 146 -30.88 -12.42 -11.38
N ARG A 147 -32.11 -11.92 -11.52
CA ARG A 147 -32.81 -11.97 -12.81
C ARG A 147 -31.98 -11.20 -13.84
N PRO A 148 -31.97 -11.60 -15.11
CA PRO A 148 -31.40 -10.77 -16.16
C PRO A 148 -32.12 -9.41 -16.13
N ALA A 149 -31.39 -8.37 -15.75
CA ALA A 149 -31.90 -7.00 -15.71
C ALA A 149 -32.20 -6.51 -17.13
N ASP A 150 -33.25 -5.70 -17.27
CA ASP A 150 -33.54 -5.03 -18.54
C ASP A 150 -32.44 -4.00 -18.85
N SER A 151 -32.15 -3.78 -20.13
CA SER A 151 -31.16 -2.80 -20.60
C SER A 151 -31.44 -1.39 -20.08
N ALA A 152 -32.72 -1.04 -19.90
CA ALA A 152 -33.12 0.22 -19.28
C ALA A 152 -32.75 0.31 -17.80
N GLU A 153 -32.91 -0.78 -17.05
CA GLU A 153 -32.52 -0.87 -15.63
C GLU A 153 -30.99 -0.78 -15.49
N LEU A 154 -30.24 -1.45 -16.36
CA LEU A 154 -28.77 -1.37 -16.41
C LEU A 154 -28.29 0.06 -16.72
N LEU A 155 -28.90 0.71 -17.70
CA LEU A 155 -28.58 2.11 -18.04
C LEU A 155 -28.88 3.04 -16.86
N GLN A 156 -30.04 2.89 -16.21
CA GLN A 156 -30.40 3.70 -15.05
C GLN A 156 -29.42 3.48 -13.87
N ALA A 157 -29.01 2.23 -13.63
CA ALA A 157 -28.02 1.92 -12.60
C ALA A 157 -26.66 2.57 -12.90
N PHE A 158 -26.21 2.52 -14.16
CA PHE A 158 -24.99 3.21 -14.60
C PHE A 158 -25.11 4.72 -14.41
N LEU A 159 -26.19 5.35 -14.88
CA LEU A 159 -26.40 6.80 -14.77
C LEU A 159 -26.45 7.26 -13.32
N LYS A 160 -27.11 6.49 -12.45
CA LYS A 160 -27.10 6.73 -11.00
C LYS A 160 -25.69 6.66 -10.43
N GLY A 161 -24.91 5.63 -10.79
CA GLY A 161 -23.52 5.47 -10.35
C GLY A 161 -22.58 6.56 -10.86
N ALA A 162 -22.83 7.07 -12.07
CA ALA A 162 -22.08 8.17 -12.69
C ALA A 162 -22.48 9.57 -12.15
N GLY A 163 -23.52 9.67 -11.31
CA GLY A 163 -24.03 10.94 -10.80
C GLY A 163 -24.83 11.74 -11.83
N LEU A 164 -25.41 11.06 -12.84
CA LEU A 164 -26.17 11.66 -13.95
C LEU A 164 -27.60 11.09 -14.03
N PRO A 165 -28.41 11.08 -12.95
CA PRO A 165 -29.68 10.36 -12.91
C PRO A 165 -30.72 10.87 -13.91
N ASP A 166 -30.66 12.15 -14.30
CA ASP A 166 -31.63 12.80 -15.19
C ASP A 166 -31.19 12.79 -16.67
N LEU A 167 -30.03 12.20 -16.98
CA LEU A 167 -29.54 12.14 -18.35
C LEU A 167 -30.40 11.17 -19.18
N ASN A 168 -31.02 11.67 -20.24
CA ASN A 168 -31.79 10.84 -21.15
C ASN A 168 -30.97 10.49 -22.40
N LEU A 169 -30.71 9.20 -22.61
CA LEU A 169 -30.09 8.68 -23.82
C LEU A 169 -31.17 8.02 -24.68
N SER A 170 -31.71 8.76 -25.65
CA SER A 170 -32.83 8.34 -26.50
C SER A 170 -32.59 7.01 -27.24
N SER A 171 -31.32 6.68 -27.52
CA SER A 171 -30.91 5.44 -28.20
C SER A 171 -30.65 4.26 -27.25
N GLY A 172 -30.76 4.46 -25.93
CA GLY A 172 -30.44 3.43 -24.92
C GLY A 172 -28.97 2.99 -24.94
N LEU A 173 -28.72 1.75 -24.51
CA LEU A 173 -27.39 1.13 -24.57
C LEU A 173 -27.12 0.62 -25.99
N THR A 174 -26.14 1.22 -26.68
CA THR A 174 -25.63 0.74 -27.97
C THR A 174 -24.24 0.10 -27.78
N PRO A 175 -23.80 -0.80 -28.68
CA PRO A 175 -22.44 -1.36 -28.63
C PRO A 175 -21.35 -0.28 -28.58
N GLU A 176 -21.48 0.77 -29.38
CA GLU A 176 -20.51 1.86 -29.46
C GLU A 176 -20.46 2.67 -28.15
N LEU A 177 -21.61 2.90 -27.52
CA LEU A 177 -21.69 3.57 -26.23
C LEU A 177 -21.05 2.72 -25.14
N MET A 178 -21.35 1.42 -25.10
CA MET A 178 -20.76 0.48 -24.15
C MET A 178 -19.25 0.38 -24.31
N GLU A 179 -18.75 0.32 -25.54
CA GLU A 179 -17.31 0.33 -25.83
C GLU A 179 -16.66 1.65 -25.37
N THR A 180 -17.34 2.78 -25.60
CA THR A 180 -16.88 4.10 -25.14
C THR A 180 -16.80 4.17 -23.61
N MET A 181 -17.82 3.68 -22.90
CA MET A 181 -17.81 3.59 -21.43
C MET A 181 -16.66 2.70 -20.94
N GLY A 182 -16.45 1.55 -21.57
CA GLY A 182 -15.32 0.66 -21.25
C GLY A 182 -13.96 1.33 -21.44
N LYS A 183 -13.75 2.04 -22.53
CA LYS A 183 -12.52 2.81 -22.80
C LYS A 183 -12.31 3.92 -21.76
N LEU A 184 -13.36 4.67 -21.42
CA LEU A 184 -13.28 5.72 -20.40
C LEU A 184 -12.85 5.14 -19.04
N VAL A 185 -13.45 4.03 -18.62
CA VAL A 185 -13.09 3.34 -17.37
C VAL A 185 -11.64 2.84 -17.42
N ALA A 186 -11.24 2.18 -18.52
CA ALA A 186 -9.90 1.63 -18.65
C ALA A 186 -8.80 2.71 -18.62
N THR A 187 -8.99 3.78 -19.39
CA THR A 187 -8.07 4.92 -19.43
C THR A 187 -8.00 5.63 -18.09
N SER A 188 -9.12 5.76 -17.37
CA SER A 188 -9.15 6.40 -16.05
C SER A 188 -8.38 5.60 -15.00
N VAL A 189 -8.53 4.27 -15.00
CA VAL A 189 -7.77 3.39 -14.07
C VAL A 189 -6.29 3.41 -14.40
N GLN A 190 -5.90 3.28 -15.67
CA GLN A 190 -4.50 3.38 -16.08
C GLN A 190 -3.88 4.73 -15.69
N GLY A 191 -4.54 5.84 -16.01
CA GLY A 191 -4.04 7.17 -15.65
C GLY A 191 -3.91 7.36 -14.15
N THR A 192 -4.79 6.76 -13.35
CA THR A 192 -4.68 6.78 -11.88
C THR A 192 -3.44 6.01 -11.40
N MET A 193 -3.18 4.82 -11.96
CA MET A 193 -1.98 4.04 -11.64
C MET A 193 -0.70 4.78 -12.03
N ASP A 194 -0.67 5.43 -13.21
CA ASP A 194 0.49 6.21 -13.67
C ASP A 194 0.80 7.36 -12.70
N LEU A 195 -0.22 8.07 -12.22
CA LEU A 195 -0.06 9.14 -11.22
C LEU A 195 0.45 8.60 -9.88
N ILE A 196 -0.04 7.44 -9.43
CA ILE A 196 0.46 6.77 -8.21
C ILE A 196 1.94 6.41 -8.37
N ALA A 197 2.34 5.88 -9.51
CA ALA A 197 3.72 5.52 -9.80
C ALA A 197 4.64 6.76 -9.82
N GLN A 198 4.20 7.86 -10.46
CA GLN A 198 4.93 9.13 -10.45
C GLN A 198 5.13 9.69 -9.04
N ARG A 199 4.11 9.61 -8.19
CA ARG A 199 4.20 10.01 -6.77
C ARG A 199 5.25 9.21 -6.00
N ALA A 200 5.37 7.91 -6.27
CA ALA A 200 6.37 7.06 -5.62
C ALA A 200 7.81 7.49 -5.96
N LEU A 201 8.05 7.94 -7.20
CA LEU A 201 9.35 8.47 -7.63
C LEU A 201 9.72 9.75 -6.86
N VAL A 202 8.78 10.70 -6.73
CA VAL A 202 9.03 11.95 -6.00
C VAL A 202 9.33 11.66 -4.54
N LYS A 203 8.56 10.78 -3.89
CA LYS A 203 8.82 10.35 -2.50
C LYS A 203 10.23 9.81 -2.29
N ARG A 204 10.72 8.99 -3.24
CA ARG A 204 12.07 8.42 -3.20
C ARG A 204 13.15 9.51 -3.34
N GLU A 205 12.93 10.51 -4.18
CA GLU A 205 13.88 11.60 -4.40
C GLU A 205 14.05 12.49 -3.14
N VAL A 206 12.99 12.63 -2.34
CA VAL A 206 13.00 13.49 -1.14
C VAL A 206 13.23 12.72 0.17
N ASN A 207 13.48 11.40 0.13
CA ASN A 207 13.60 10.52 1.30
C ASN A 207 12.51 10.77 2.37
N ALA A 208 11.28 11.06 1.92
CA ALA A 208 10.13 11.30 2.80
C ALA A 208 9.50 9.98 3.29
N ASP A 209 10.35 9.05 3.71
CA ASP A 209 9.98 7.75 4.30
C ASP A 209 9.45 7.99 5.72
N VAL A 210 8.29 8.64 5.80
CA VAL A 210 7.53 8.74 7.04
C VAL A 210 6.67 7.50 7.17
N THR A 211 7.03 6.73 8.19
CA THR A 211 6.27 5.59 8.70
C THR A 211 5.08 6.12 9.51
N LEU A 212 3.98 6.43 8.83
CA LEU A 212 2.73 6.75 9.50
C LEU A 212 1.71 5.66 9.19
N VAL A 213 1.71 4.68 10.08
CA VAL A 213 0.81 3.52 10.11
C VAL A 213 -0.63 3.99 10.06
N VAL A 214 -1.32 3.67 8.96
CA VAL A 214 -2.78 3.74 8.91
C VAL A 214 -3.26 2.34 8.54
N LEU A 215 -4.02 1.72 9.45
CA LEU A 215 -4.79 0.51 9.16
C LEU A 215 -5.78 0.85 8.03
N ARG A 216 -5.47 0.47 6.79
CA ARG A 216 -6.42 0.49 5.68
C ARG A 216 -6.37 -0.84 4.94
N LYS A 217 -7.51 -1.26 4.37
CA LYS A 217 -7.57 -2.37 3.41
C LYS A 217 -6.61 -2.07 2.24
N ASN A 218 -6.10 -3.08 1.56
CA ASN A 218 -5.16 -2.88 0.46
C ASN A 218 -5.83 -2.18 -0.74
N ASN A 219 -5.26 -1.08 -1.23
CA ASN A 219 -5.77 -0.42 -2.44
C ASN A 219 -5.22 -1.13 -3.70
N PRO A 220 -6.05 -1.82 -4.50
CA PRO A 220 -5.60 -2.60 -5.66
C PRO A 220 -4.77 -1.80 -6.67
N LEU A 221 -5.01 -0.49 -6.82
CA LEU A 221 -4.28 0.40 -7.74
C LEU A 221 -2.79 0.56 -7.39
N LYS A 222 -2.42 0.30 -6.13
CA LYS A 222 -1.04 0.41 -5.63
C LYS A 222 -0.28 -0.92 -5.68
N PHE A 223 -0.98 -2.04 -5.87
CA PHE A 223 -0.41 -3.39 -5.69
C PHE A 223 -0.35 -4.23 -6.97
N PHE A 224 -1.33 -4.09 -7.86
CA PHE A 224 -1.31 -4.84 -9.10
C PHE A 224 -0.37 -4.19 -10.13
N PRO A 225 0.28 -4.99 -10.99
CA PRO A 225 1.30 -4.49 -11.90
C PRO A 225 0.73 -3.70 -13.08
N ASP A 226 -0.55 -3.90 -13.42
CA ASP A 226 -1.18 -3.31 -14.59
C ASP A 226 -2.69 -3.04 -14.39
N SER A 227 -3.22 -2.13 -15.21
CA SER A 227 -4.61 -1.69 -15.12
C SER A 227 -5.64 -2.75 -15.53
N GLN A 228 -5.31 -3.67 -16.43
CA GLN A 228 -6.23 -4.73 -16.85
C GLN A 228 -6.48 -5.70 -15.70
N THR A 229 -5.43 -6.04 -14.94
CA THR A 229 -5.53 -6.85 -13.74
C THR A 229 -6.37 -6.14 -12.69
N VAL A 230 -6.12 -4.85 -12.42
CA VAL A 230 -6.94 -4.06 -11.48
C VAL A 230 -8.41 -4.06 -11.89
N LEU A 231 -8.72 -3.74 -13.14
CA LEU A 231 -10.09 -3.68 -13.66
C LEU A 231 -10.79 -5.03 -13.56
N THR A 232 -10.10 -6.11 -13.94
CA THR A 232 -10.62 -7.48 -13.83
C THR A 232 -11.00 -7.80 -12.39
N GLN A 233 -10.20 -7.38 -11.42
CA GLN A 233 -10.48 -7.62 -10.01
C GLN A 233 -11.59 -6.71 -9.47
N MET A 234 -11.61 -5.44 -9.86
CA MET A 234 -12.64 -4.49 -9.45
C MET A 234 -14.04 -4.85 -9.95
N LEU A 235 -14.13 -5.43 -11.16
CA LEU A 235 -15.41 -5.85 -11.75
C LEU A 235 -15.90 -7.23 -11.27
N ARG A 236 -15.05 -8.01 -10.60
CA ARG A 236 -15.41 -9.29 -9.99
C ARG A 236 -15.96 -9.10 -8.58
N LYS A 237 -16.45 -10.19 -7.97
CA LYS A 237 -16.88 -10.17 -6.57
C LYS A 237 -15.71 -9.73 -5.66
N LYS A 238 -16.05 -8.96 -4.62
CA LYS A 238 -15.11 -8.40 -3.64
C LYS A 238 -14.05 -9.40 -3.19
N MET A 239 -12.78 -9.02 -3.37
CA MET A 239 -11.64 -9.79 -2.86
C MET A 239 -11.41 -9.48 -1.37
N PRO A 240 -11.40 -10.47 -0.47
CA PRO A 240 -11.10 -10.25 0.94
C PRO A 240 -9.73 -9.59 1.12
N GLY A 241 -9.67 -8.53 1.95
CA GLY A 241 -8.43 -7.80 2.23
C GLY A 241 -8.15 -6.59 1.34
N PHE A 242 -8.84 -6.46 0.19
CA PHE A 242 -8.75 -5.28 -0.68
C PHE A 242 -9.95 -4.34 -0.50
N MET A 243 -9.73 -3.06 -0.80
CA MET A 243 -10.78 -2.04 -0.89
C MET A 243 -11.79 -2.39 -1.98
N THR A 244 -13.04 -1.96 -1.83
CA THR A 244 -14.00 -1.97 -2.95
C THR A 244 -13.56 -0.98 -4.05
N PRO A 245 -14.04 -1.11 -5.30
CA PRO A 245 -13.59 -0.25 -6.40
C PRO A 245 -13.75 1.25 -6.13
N ASP A 246 -14.87 1.64 -5.54
CA ASP A 246 -15.16 3.02 -5.13
C ASP A 246 -14.24 3.50 -4.00
N GLU A 247 -14.08 2.69 -2.93
CA GLU A 247 -13.13 2.96 -1.83
C GLU A 247 -11.69 3.12 -2.37
N ALA A 248 -11.28 2.29 -3.32
CA ALA A 248 -9.94 2.28 -3.89
C ALA A 248 -9.64 3.52 -4.75
N MET A 249 -10.57 3.93 -5.61
CA MET A 249 -10.41 5.12 -6.43
C MET A 249 -10.38 6.38 -5.55
N ASP A 250 -11.27 6.50 -4.55
CA ASP A 250 -11.28 7.64 -3.64
C ASP A 250 -10.01 7.70 -2.77
N ASP A 251 -9.56 6.57 -2.21
CA ASP A 251 -8.29 6.47 -1.49
C ASP A 251 -7.11 6.94 -2.36
N ALA A 252 -7.05 6.51 -3.61
CA ALA A 252 -6.00 6.92 -4.54
C ALA A 252 -6.03 8.43 -4.81
N PHE A 253 -7.21 9.00 -5.12
CA PHE A 253 -7.31 10.44 -5.39
C PHE A 253 -7.09 11.31 -4.16
N GLN A 254 -7.50 10.86 -2.97
CA GLN A 254 -7.18 11.55 -1.73
C GLN A 254 -5.67 11.58 -1.49
N ASP A 255 -4.98 10.45 -1.68
CA ASP A 255 -3.53 10.35 -1.51
C ASP A 255 -2.75 11.19 -2.53
N LEU A 256 -3.22 11.24 -3.79
CA LEU A 256 -2.63 12.06 -4.85
C LEU A 256 -2.78 13.55 -4.53
N ARG A 257 -3.99 14.00 -4.14
CA ARG A 257 -4.26 15.39 -3.75
C ARG A 257 -3.42 15.80 -2.53
N ALA A 258 -3.38 14.95 -1.51
CA ALA A 258 -2.61 15.21 -0.30
C ALA A 258 -1.12 15.40 -0.63
N HIS A 259 -0.58 14.51 -1.45
CA HIS A 259 0.81 14.62 -1.90
C HIS A 259 1.08 15.90 -2.69
N GLN A 260 0.21 16.26 -3.63
CA GLN A 260 0.41 17.46 -4.46
C GLN A 260 0.42 18.74 -3.62
N LEU A 261 -0.48 18.85 -2.63
CA LEU A 261 -0.49 19.97 -1.69
C LEU A 261 0.75 19.99 -0.79
N ALA A 262 1.17 18.81 -0.31
CA ALA A 262 2.36 18.68 0.52
C ALA A 262 3.64 19.06 -0.23
N VAL A 263 3.76 18.72 -1.53
CA VAL A 263 4.89 19.15 -2.37
C VAL A 263 4.93 20.67 -2.48
N VAL A 264 3.79 21.33 -2.69
CA VAL A 264 3.72 22.81 -2.76
C VAL A 264 4.12 23.44 -1.42
N ALA A 265 3.61 22.90 -0.30
CA ALA A 265 3.96 23.36 1.04
C ALA A 265 5.46 23.19 1.33
N GLY A 266 6.02 22.02 1.00
CA GLY A 266 7.44 21.72 1.12
C GLY A 266 8.30 22.67 0.29
N MET A 267 7.94 22.90 -0.98
CA MET A 267 8.67 23.81 -1.87
C MET A 267 8.66 25.25 -1.35
N LYS A 268 7.52 25.72 -0.85
CA LYS A 268 7.41 27.05 -0.22
C LYS A 268 8.34 27.16 1.00
N ALA A 269 8.33 26.16 1.87
CA ALA A 269 9.18 26.16 3.07
C ALA A 269 10.67 26.11 2.72
N ALA A 270 11.05 25.30 1.73
CA ALA A 270 12.42 25.25 1.21
C ALA A 270 12.88 26.60 0.66
N MET A 271 12.02 27.28 -0.11
CA MET A 271 12.31 28.62 -0.62
C MET A 271 12.44 29.64 0.52
N ASP A 272 11.53 29.63 1.50
CA ASP A 272 11.60 30.52 2.67
C ASP A 272 12.89 30.27 3.47
N ALA A 273 13.31 29.02 3.62
CA ALA A 273 14.56 28.63 4.28
C ALA A 273 15.80 29.12 3.51
N LEU A 274 15.78 29.00 2.18
CA LEU A 274 16.83 29.54 1.31
C LEU A 274 16.95 31.06 1.48
N MET A 275 15.84 31.78 1.39
CA MET A 275 15.81 33.23 1.55
C MET A 275 16.32 33.68 2.93
N LYS A 276 16.05 32.90 3.99
CA LYS A 276 16.60 33.17 5.33
C LYS A 276 18.13 33.10 5.37
N LYS A 277 18.77 32.20 4.61
CA LYS A 277 20.23 32.08 4.55
C LYS A 277 20.91 33.32 3.96
N PHE A 278 20.20 34.05 3.10
CA PHE A 278 20.68 35.29 2.48
C PHE A 278 20.36 36.57 3.29
N GLN A 279 19.84 36.45 4.52
CA GLN A 279 19.58 37.63 5.35
C GLN A 279 20.88 38.37 5.73
N PRO A 280 21.00 39.69 5.47
CA PRO A 280 22.18 40.50 5.78
C PRO A 280 22.69 40.33 7.23
N ALA A 281 21.77 40.27 8.19
CA ALA A 281 22.08 40.14 9.61
C ALA A 281 22.83 38.85 9.96
N LEU A 282 22.68 37.76 9.19
CA LEU A 282 23.44 36.52 9.41
C LEU A 282 24.91 36.68 9.02
N PHE A 283 25.22 37.47 7.99
CA PHE A 283 26.59 37.77 7.59
C PHE A 283 27.25 38.69 8.62
N GLU A 284 26.53 39.69 9.14
CA GLU A 284 27.04 40.58 10.19
C GLU A 284 27.42 39.83 11.46
N LYS A 285 26.62 38.85 11.87
CA LYS A 285 26.89 37.99 13.04
C LYS A 285 28.08 37.05 12.85
N ARG A 286 28.41 36.69 11.62
CA ARG A 286 29.54 35.81 11.30
C ARG A 286 30.87 36.56 11.20
N LEU A 287 30.82 37.88 11.05
CA LEU A 287 32.00 38.73 11.11
C LEU A 287 32.40 38.98 12.57
N SER A 288 33.71 39.04 12.82
CA SER A 288 34.25 39.45 14.11
C SER A 288 33.70 40.83 14.55
N PRO A 289 33.68 41.11 15.86
CA PRO A 289 33.29 42.42 16.40
C PRO A 289 34.04 43.55 15.68
N PRO A 290 33.42 44.73 15.49
CA PRO A 290 34.07 45.84 14.82
C PRO A 290 35.38 46.21 15.51
N THR A 291 36.46 46.28 14.74
CA THR A 291 37.76 46.73 15.21
C THR A 291 37.89 48.25 15.03
N LEU A 292 38.87 48.89 15.70
CA LEU A 292 39.16 50.31 15.52
C LEU A 292 39.44 50.69 14.05
N LEU A 293 39.98 49.75 13.26
CA LEU A 293 40.20 49.91 11.82
C LEU A 293 38.88 49.95 11.03
N ASP A 294 37.84 49.24 11.48
CA ASP A 294 36.52 49.24 10.84
C ASP A 294 35.76 50.55 11.09
N HIS A 295 36.04 51.23 12.21
CA HIS A 295 35.49 52.56 12.49
C HIS A 295 36.12 53.64 11.61
N LEU A 296 37.39 53.46 11.22
CA LEU A 296 38.10 54.36 10.32
C LEU A 296 37.73 54.13 8.84
N ASN A 297 37.39 52.90 8.46
CA ASN A 297 36.93 52.58 7.11
C ASN A 297 35.76 51.57 7.10
N PRO A 298 34.51 52.07 7.18
CA PRO A 298 33.31 51.23 7.15
C PRO A 298 33.15 50.39 5.86
N ALA A 299 33.79 50.78 4.75
CA ALA A 299 33.69 50.05 3.48
C ALA A 299 34.39 48.68 3.54
N ARG A 300 35.42 48.52 4.38
CA ARG A 300 36.12 47.25 4.56
C ARG A 300 35.19 46.15 5.08
N ARG A 301 34.34 46.50 6.06
CA ARG A 301 33.36 45.57 6.62
C ARG A 301 32.30 45.18 5.58
N LYS A 302 31.83 46.14 4.78
CA LYS A 302 30.90 45.87 3.67
C LYS A 302 31.50 44.95 2.60
N ALA A 303 32.78 45.14 2.26
CA ALA A 303 33.49 44.26 1.33
C ALA A 303 33.60 42.82 1.87
N ALA A 304 33.91 42.66 3.16
CA ALA A 304 33.94 41.35 3.80
C ALA A 304 32.55 40.66 3.79
N MET A 305 31.47 41.42 4.01
CA MET A 305 30.11 40.88 3.88
C MET A 305 29.80 40.41 2.45
N TRP A 306 30.23 41.19 1.44
CA TRP A 306 30.05 40.83 0.04
C TRP A 306 30.82 39.56 -0.34
N GLU A 307 32.09 39.42 0.08
CA GLU A 307 32.86 38.19 -0.12
C GLU A 307 32.22 36.96 0.54
N HIS A 308 31.58 37.13 1.70
CA HIS A 308 30.81 36.07 2.34
C HIS A 308 29.53 35.73 1.58
N PHE A 309 28.81 36.73 1.07
CA PHE A 309 27.63 36.53 0.23
C PHE A 309 28.00 35.76 -1.05
N SER A 310 29.02 36.20 -1.78
CA SER A 310 29.46 35.53 -3.02
C SER A 310 29.87 34.08 -2.77
N ARG A 311 30.63 33.80 -1.71
CA ARG A 311 30.99 32.42 -1.35
C ARG A 311 29.78 31.53 -1.05
N LEU A 312 28.77 32.07 -0.36
CA LEU A 312 27.53 31.34 -0.08
C LEU A 312 26.70 31.12 -1.36
N PHE A 313 26.65 32.11 -2.24
CA PHE A 313 25.96 31.99 -3.51
C PHE A 313 26.63 30.95 -4.41
N ASP A 314 27.96 30.98 -4.51
CA ASP A 314 28.74 30.01 -5.29
C ASP A 314 28.58 28.60 -4.73
N SER A 315 28.61 28.43 -3.39
CA SER A 315 28.37 27.12 -2.79
C SER A 315 26.99 26.59 -3.18
N ILE A 316 25.93 27.39 -3.06
CA ILE A 316 24.57 26.95 -3.39
C ILE A 316 24.38 26.73 -4.90
N SER A 317 25.06 27.49 -5.76
CA SER A 317 24.86 27.47 -7.21
C SER A 317 25.65 26.37 -7.93
N LEU A 318 26.76 25.90 -7.34
CA LEU A 318 27.54 24.77 -7.84
C LEU A 318 27.01 23.40 -7.35
N GLU A 319 26.03 23.38 -6.45
CA GLU A 319 25.51 22.15 -5.87
C GLU A 319 24.71 21.31 -6.87
N SER A 320 24.99 20.01 -6.87
CA SER A 320 24.36 18.99 -7.72
C SER A 320 23.12 18.37 -7.05
N LYS A 321 22.40 17.48 -7.76
CA LYS A 321 21.19 16.79 -7.25
C LYS A 321 21.38 16.14 -5.86
N ASP A 322 22.57 15.63 -5.57
CA ASP A 322 22.86 14.92 -4.31
C ASP A 322 22.83 15.84 -3.07
N GLU A 323 22.98 17.16 -3.23
CA GLU A 323 22.94 18.13 -2.11
C GLU A 323 21.60 18.84 -1.92
N PHE A 324 20.61 18.60 -2.81
CA PHE A 324 19.24 19.10 -2.59
C PHE A 324 18.70 18.65 -1.23
N GLN A 325 18.97 17.40 -0.85
CA GLN A 325 18.58 16.89 0.46
C GLN A 325 19.29 17.60 1.61
N THR A 326 20.56 17.97 1.42
CA THR A 326 21.36 18.69 2.42
C THR A 326 20.88 20.13 2.62
N LEU A 327 20.53 20.84 1.54
CA LEU A 327 20.11 22.25 1.62
C LEU A 327 18.63 22.45 1.92
N PHE A 328 17.76 21.66 1.30
CA PHE A 328 16.32 21.88 1.27
C PHE A 328 15.54 20.77 1.95
N GLY A 329 16.13 19.57 2.05
CA GLY A 329 15.44 18.34 2.46
C GLY A 329 14.72 18.48 3.79
N LYS A 330 15.34 19.06 4.82
CA LYS A 330 14.72 19.16 6.16
C LYS A 330 13.52 20.10 6.22
N ASP A 331 13.66 21.33 5.72
CA ASP A 331 12.59 22.33 5.74
C ASP A 331 11.44 21.91 4.80
N PHE A 332 11.79 21.36 3.63
CA PHE A 332 10.83 20.73 2.73
C PHE A 332 10.05 19.61 3.43
N LEU A 333 10.77 18.63 4.01
CA LEU A 333 10.18 17.44 4.61
C LEU A 333 9.28 17.82 5.78
N THR A 334 9.72 18.70 6.66
CA THR A 334 8.92 19.16 7.81
C THR A 334 7.59 19.78 7.37
N ALA A 335 7.61 20.64 6.36
CA ALA A 335 6.39 21.28 5.87
C ALA A 335 5.50 20.32 5.06
N TYR A 336 6.12 19.41 4.30
CA TYR A 336 5.45 18.35 3.57
C TYR A 336 4.68 17.44 4.53
N GLU A 337 5.34 16.91 5.56
CA GLU A 337 4.76 16.01 6.57
C GLU A 337 3.59 16.66 7.30
N LYS A 338 3.79 17.90 7.76
CA LYS A 338 2.77 18.70 8.43
C LYS A 338 1.52 18.88 7.55
N GLU A 339 1.70 19.08 6.25
CA GLU A 339 0.56 19.23 5.34
C GLU A 339 -0.16 17.90 5.10
N ILE A 340 0.57 16.78 5.00
CA ILE A 340 -0.03 15.44 4.95
C ILE A 340 -0.87 15.16 6.20
N GLU A 341 -0.34 15.44 7.39
CA GLU A 341 -1.06 15.26 8.66
C GLU A 341 -2.31 16.14 8.74
N ARG A 342 -2.18 17.41 8.34
CA ARG A 342 -3.30 18.35 8.30
C ARG A 342 -4.44 17.83 7.44
N ILE A 343 -4.13 17.35 6.23
CA ILE A 343 -5.12 16.84 5.27
C ILE A 343 -5.80 15.58 5.81
N LYS A 344 -5.01 14.66 6.38
CA LYS A 344 -5.55 13.46 7.05
C LYS A 344 -6.50 13.82 8.19
N TYR A 345 -6.15 14.79 9.03
CA TYR A 345 -6.98 15.24 10.15
C TYR A 345 -8.30 15.87 9.67
N THR A 346 -8.26 16.75 8.66
CA THR A 346 -9.49 17.32 8.09
C THR A 346 -10.42 16.26 7.49
N ALA A 347 -9.87 15.28 6.77
CA ALA A 347 -10.67 14.19 6.18
C ALA A 347 -11.39 13.34 7.25
N HIS A 348 -10.73 13.04 8.38
CA HIS A 348 -11.36 12.29 9.49
C HIS A 348 -12.50 13.09 10.16
N THR A 349 -12.34 14.40 10.27
CA THR A 349 -13.30 15.27 10.95
C THR A 349 -14.59 15.46 10.13
N GLU A 350 -14.48 15.48 8.80
CA GLU A 350 -15.65 15.58 7.90
C GLU A 350 -16.44 14.27 7.81
N HIS A 351 -15.77 13.11 7.75
CA HIS A 351 -16.46 11.81 7.77
C HIS A 351 -17.24 11.56 9.07
N THR A 352 -16.73 12.02 10.21
CA THR A 352 -17.42 11.85 11.51
C THR A 352 -18.69 12.70 11.59
N LYS A 353 -18.71 13.86 10.91
CA LYS A 353 -19.88 14.76 10.86
C LYS A 353 -20.96 14.34 9.87
N GLN A 354 -20.63 13.55 8.85
CA GLN A 354 -21.60 13.00 7.89
C GLN A 354 -22.23 11.67 8.35
N ALA A 355 -21.61 11.00 9.33
CA ALA A 355 -22.10 9.77 9.94
C ALA A 355 -22.95 9.99 11.21
N SER A 356 -23.09 11.25 11.65
CA SER A 356 -23.97 11.70 12.74
C SER A 356 -25.13 12.50 12.14
#